data_AF-A0A5D4UQW3-F1
#
_entry.id   AF-A0A5D4UQW3-F1
#
_cell.length_a   1.000
_cell.length_b   1.000
_cell.length_c   1.000
_cell.angle_alpha   90.00
_cell.angle_beta   90.00
_cell.angle_gamma   90.00
#
_symmetry.space_group_name_H-M   'P 1'
#
loop_
_entity.id
_entity.type
_entity.pdbx_description
1 polymer ?
#
loop_
_entity_poly.entity_id
_entity_poly.type
_entity_poly.pdbx_seq_one_letter_code
_entity_poly.pdbx_strand_id
1 'polypeptide(L)'
;MSEIKLLITFKGDLYNYSIEQLRYISEKGVWSIGQMYDHLIVVAHEYLDSMEECATLNEEQPFGKTQFGEQLFENGGFPPIKIRLPDELNAPPNNSDSKEELISRMEQLIQRVTHWETKVDNINPDNKVEHGGFGWLNAKEWYDLVGMHFRHHIRQKDELESYLV
;
A
#
# COMPACT_ATOMS: atom_id res chain seq x y z
N MET A 1 -5.74 -15.99 0.63
CA MET A 1 -5.29 -15.56 -0.72
C MET A 1 -3.90 -14.98 -0.51
N SER A 2 -2.86 -15.39 -1.24
CA SER A 2 -1.53 -14.80 -1.04
C SER A 2 -1.57 -13.31 -1.42
N GLU A 3 -0.76 -12.48 -0.74
CA GLU A 3 -0.70 -11.02 -1.01
C GLU A 3 -0.37 -10.73 -2.47
N ILE A 4 0.55 -11.50 -3.05
CA ILE A 4 0.91 -11.42 -4.47
C ILE A 4 -0.31 -11.63 -5.38
N LYS A 5 -1.21 -12.58 -5.04
CA LYS A 5 -2.41 -12.81 -5.84
C LYS A 5 -3.35 -11.59 -5.82
N LEU A 6 -3.46 -10.89 -4.69
CA LEU A 6 -4.24 -9.66 -4.59
C LEU A 6 -3.65 -8.57 -5.51
N LEU A 7 -2.34 -8.36 -5.47
CA LEU A 7 -1.66 -7.38 -6.33
C LEU A 7 -1.82 -7.73 -7.82
N ILE A 8 -1.75 -9.02 -8.18
CA ILE A 8 -2.02 -9.49 -9.55
C ILE A 8 -3.45 -9.17 -9.98
N THR A 9 -4.44 -9.34 -9.09
CA THR A 9 -5.84 -8.97 -9.37
C THR A 9 -5.96 -7.47 -9.63
N PHE A 10 -5.40 -6.61 -8.77
CA PHE A 10 -5.38 -5.16 -9.00
C PHE A 10 -4.71 -4.78 -10.33
N LYS A 11 -3.58 -5.40 -10.67
CA LYS A 11 -2.94 -5.18 -11.99
C LYS A 11 -3.85 -5.62 -13.15
N GLY A 12 -4.55 -6.74 -13.00
CA GLY A 12 -5.49 -7.25 -14.00
C GLY A 12 -6.68 -6.32 -14.21
N ASP A 13 -7.19 -5.72 -13.15
CA ASP A 13 -8.32 -4.80 -13.21
C ASP A 13 -8.03 -3.53 -14.03
N LEU A 14 -6.77 -3.07 -14.06
CA LEU A 14 -6.36 -1.92 -14.88
C LEU A 14 -6.70 -2.08 -16.37
N TYR A 15 -6.72 -3.32 -16.90
CA TYR A 15 -7.09 -3.56 -18.29
C TYR A 15 -8.57 -3.25 -18.61
N ASN A 16 -9.43 -3.20 -17.58
CA ASN A 16 -10.86 -2.96 -17.74
C ASN A 16 -11.23 -1.47 -17.82
N TYR A 17 -10.32 -0.56 -17.46
CA TYR A 17 -10.63 0.87 -17.46
C TYR A 17 -10.13 1.56 -18.74
N SER A 18 -10.88 2.53 -19.26
CA SER A 18 -10.37 3.50 -20.23
C SER A 18 -9.50 4.57 -19.55
N ILE A 19 -8.77 5.38 -20.32
CA ILE A 19 -8.00 6.49 -19.75
C ILE A 19 -8.92 7.57 -19.17
N GLU A 20 -10.09 7.77 -19.76
CA GLU A 20 -11.13 8.67 -19.26
C GLU A 20 -11.66 8.19 -17.92
N GLN A 21 -11.92 6.89 -17.78
CA GLN A 21 -12.36 6.28 -16.52
C GLN A 21 -11.28 6.36 -15.44
N LEU A 22 -10.01 6.08 -15.78
CA LEU A 22 -8.89 6.23 -14.85
C LEU A 22 -8.77 7.64 -14.28
N ARG A 23 -9.05 8.66 -15.11
CA ARG A 23 -8.91 10.07 -14.74
C ARG A 23 -10.19 10.70 -14.20
N TYR A 24 -11.31 10.00 -14.25
CA TYR A 24 -12.61 10.53 -13.87
C TYR A 24 -12.67 10.87 -12.37
N ILE A 25 -13.06 12.10 -12.07
CA ILE A 25 -13.29 12.60 -10.71
C ILE A 25 -14.77 12.95 -10.63
N SER A 26 -15.51 12.24 -9.77
CA SER A 26 -16.97 12.40 -9.63
C SER A 26 -17.34 13.74 -8.99
N GLU A 27 -16.61 14.16 -7.96
CA GLU A 27 -16.80 15.43 -7.27
C GLU A 27 -15.54 15.93 -6.58
N LYS A 28 -15.55 17.20 -6.15
CA LYS A 28 -14.40 17.83 -5.49
C LYS A 28 -14.03 17.08 -4.21
N GLY A 29 -12.78 16.64 -4.12
CA GLY A 29 -12.24 15.96 -2.94
C GLY A 29 -12.37 14.44 -2.97
N VAL A 30 -13.03 13.88 -4.00
CA VAL A 30 -13.01 12.44 -4.28
C VAL A 30 -11.87 12.14 -5.23
N TRP A 31 -11.14 11.06 -4.98
CA TRP A 31 -10.07 10.60 -5.86
C TRP A 31 -10.64 9.95 -7.11
N SER A 32 -9.92 10.05 -8.22
CA SER A 32 -10.15 9.13 -9.34
C SER A 32 -9.64 7.73 -8.99
N ILE A 33 -10.04 6.73 -9.77
CA ILE A 33 -9.47 5.38 -9.63
C ILE A 33 -7.96 5.38 -9.96
N GLY A 34 -7.51 6.20 -10.91
CA GLY A 34 -6.09 6.39 -11.22
C GLY A 34 -5.29 6.93 -10.03
N GLN A 35 -5.84 7.90 -9.29
CA GLN A 35 -5.23 8.43 -8.07
C GLN A 35 -5.16 7.39 -6.96
N MET A 36 -6.19 6.55 -6.82
CA MET A 36 -6.14 5.44 -5.87
C MET A 36 -5.02 4.44 -6.23
N TYR A 37 -4.85 4.08 -7.50
CA TYR A 37 -3.74 3.22 -7.93
C TYR A 37 -2.38 3.86 -7.69
N ASP A 38 -2.22 5.15 -8.01
CA ASP A 38 -0.97 5.87 -7.74
C ASP A 38 -0.61 5.82 -6.25
N HIS A 39 -1.57 6.14 -5.37
CA HIS A 39 -1.41 6.06 -3.93
C HIS A 39 -0.98 4.66 -3.47
N LEU A 40 -1.71 3.63 -3.90
CA LEU A 40 -1.43 2.24 -3.56
C LEU A 40 0.00 1.82 -3.91
N ILE A 41 0.46 2.22 -5.09
CA ILE A 41 1.79 1.87 -5.59
C ILE A 41 2.88 2.61 -4.82
N VAL A 42 2.73 3.93 -4.66
CA VAL A 42 3.73 4.77 -3.98
C VAL A 42 3.92 4.31 -2.54
N VAL A 43 2.83 4.19 -1.78
CA VAL A 43 2.89 3.82 -0.36
C VAL A 43 3.41 2.40 -0.17
N ALA A 44 3.05 1.46 -1.06
CA ALA A 44 3.60 0.11 -0.99
C ALA A 44 5.11 0.07 -1.26
N HIS A 45 5.63 0.93 -2.13
CA HIS A 45 7.08 1.06 -2.29
C HIS A 45 7.76 1.66 -1.06
N GLU A 46 7.18 2.66 -0.43
CA GLU A 46 7.69 3.22 0.83
C GLU A 46 7.78 2.14 1.93
N TYR A 47 6.77 1.27 2.04
CA TYR A 47 6.82 0.13 2.98
C TYR A 47 7.93 -0.86 2.66
N LEU A 48 8.15 -1.15 1.38
CA LEU A 48 9.23 -2.03 0.96
C LEU A 48 10.60 -1.40 1.19
N ASP A 49 10.73 -0.08 1.02
CA ASP A 49 11.97 0.64 1.30
C ASP A 49 12.32 0.56 2.81
N SER A 50 11.34 0.73 3.71
CA SER A 50 11.55 0.54 5.16
C SER A 50 11.84 -0.92 5.55
N MET A 51 11.24 -1.88 4.87
CA MET A 51 11.57 -3.30 5.04
C MET A 51 13.01 -3.59 4.60
N GLU A 52 13.43 -3.07 3.44
CA GLU A 52 14.79 -3.19 2.93
C GLU A 52 15.79 -2.53 3.87
N GLU A 53 15.44 -1.39 4.48
CA GLU A 53 16.24 -0.74 5.51
C GLU A 53 16.46 -1.67 6.72
N CYS A 54 15.40 -2.33 7.24
CA CYS A 54 15.52 -3.32 8.32
C CYS A 54 16.54 -4.43 7.99
N ALA A 55 16.63 -4.85 6.72
CA ALA A 55 17.58 -5.86 6.26
C ALA A 55 19.04 -5.39 6.28
N THR A 56 19.30 -4.08 6.31
CA THR A 56 20.65 -3.48 6.32
C THR A 56 21.13 -3.04 7.70
N LEU A 57 20.22 -2.97 8.68
CA LEU A 57 20.56 -2.58 10.04
C LEU A 57 21.48 -3.60 10.71
N ASN A 58 22.40 -3.09 11.52
CA ASN A 58 23.29 -3.89 12.37
C ASN A 58 23.06 -3.62 13.86
N GLU A 59 22.08 -2.78 14.19
CA GLU A 59 21.71 -2.40 15.54
C GLU A 59 20.26 -2.80 15.81
N GLU A 60 20.05 -3.50 16.92
CA GLU A 60 18.73 -3.93 17.36
C GLU A 60 17.95 -2.77 17.96
N GLN A 61 16.64 -2.80 17.75
CA GLN A 61 15.72 -1.81 18.25
C GLN A 61 14.78 -2.44 19.30
N PRO A 62 14.93 -2.09 20.59
CA PRO A 62 14.12 -2.67 21.65
C PRO A 62 12.66 -2.17 21.67
N PHE A 63 12.36 -1.03 21.05
CA PHE A 63 10.99 -0.53 20.99
C PHE A 63 10.13 -1.38 20.05
N GLY A 64 8.82 -1.38 20.33
CA GLY A 64 7.83 -2.14 19.56
C GLY A 64 6.78 -1.23 18.93
N LYS A 65 5.69 -1.85 18.48
CA LYS A 65 4.53 -1.14 17.93
C LYS A 65 3.86 -0.28 19.01
N THR A 66 3.20 0.77 18.57
CA THR A 66 2.23 1.49 19.41
C THR A 66 1.04 0.59 19.69
N GLN A 67 0.24 0.91 20.71
CA GLN A 67 -1.02 0.18 20.98
C GLN A 67 -1.94 0.15 19.75
N PHE A 68 -1.96 1.25 18.99
CA PHE A 68 -2.73 1.33 17.74
C PHE A 68 -2.16 0.40 16.66
N GLY A 69 -0.83 0.38 16.48
CA GLY A 69 -0.17 -0.55 15.56
C GLY A 69 -0.44 -2.01 15.89
N GLU A 70 -0.33 -2.40 17.16
CA GLU A 70 -0.66 -3.76 17.62
C GLU A 70 -2.11 -4.13 17.25
N GLN A 71 -3.06 -3.25 17.53
CA GLN A 71 -4.47 -3.50 17.21
C GLN A 71 -4.73 -3.67 15.71
N LEU A 72 -4.03 -2.92 14.85
CA LEU A 72 -4.19 -3.05 13.39
C LEU A 72 -3.63 -4.39 12.86
N PHE A 73 -2.50 -4.84 13.40
CA PHE A 73 -1.95 -6.15 13.05
C PHE A 73 -2.81 -7.30 13.58
N GLU A 74 -3.31 -7.23 14.82
CA GLU A 74 -4.25 -8.20 15.38
C GLU A 74 -5.54 -8.31 14.55
N ASN A 75 -6.05 -7.18 14.05
CA ASN A 75 -7.22 -7.13 13.17
C ASN A 75 -6.92 -7.56 11.72
N GLY A 76 -5.65 -7.71 11.35
CA GLY A 76 -5.22 -8.04 9.99
C GLY A 76 -5.48 -6.94 8.96
N GLY A 77 -5.72 -5.69 9.39
CA GLY A 77 -5.98 -4.57 8.50
C GLY A 77 -6.51 -3.30 9.19
N PHE A 78 -6.65 -2.25 8.38
CA PHE A 78 -7.21 -0.97 8.79
C PHE A 78 -8.74 -1.08 9.01
N PRO A 79 -9.30 -0.30 9.97
CA PRO A 79 -10.74 -0.24 10.17
C PRO A 79 -11.46 0.24 8.89
N PRO A 80 -12.71 -0.19 8.65
CA PRO A 80 -13.49 0.18 7.46
C PRO A 80 -14.08 1.60 7.58
N ILE A 81 -13.24 2.58 7.89
CA ILE A 81 -13.59 3.99 8.04
C ILE A 81 -12.71 4.83 7.10
N LYS A 82 -13.23 5.98 6.65
CA LYS A 82 -12.43 6.93 5.86
C LYS A 82 -11.44 7.62 6.79
N ILE A 83 -10.15 7.36 6.59
CA ILE A 83 -9.06 8.01 7.32
C ILE A 83 -8.70 9.28 6.55
N ARG A 84 -8.80 10.45 7.20
CA ARG A 84 -8.38 11.74 6.62
C ARG A 84 -7.15 12.23 7.38
N LEU A 85 -6.07 12.42 6.64
CA LEU A 85 -4.86 13.06 7.15
C LEU A 85 -5.08 14.58 7.32
N PRO A 86 -4.28 15.27 8.15
CA PRO A 86 -4.21 16.73 8.15
C PRO A 86 -4.01 17.29 6.74
N ASP A 87 -4.55 18.48 6.46
CA ASP A 87 -4.59 19.03 5.10
C ASP A 87 -3.19 19.19 4.48
N GLU A 88 -2.16 19.43 5.29
CA GLU A 88 -0.76 19.53 4.87
C GLU A 88 -0.19 18.21 4.34
N LEU A 89 -0.76 17.08 4.78
CA LEU A 89 -0.35 15.72 4.41
C LEU A 89 -1.35 15.05 3.46
N ASN A 90 -2.37 15.78 3.00
CA ASN A 90 -3.49 15.24 2.23
C ASN A 90 -3.53 15.79 0.80
N ALA A 91 -2.35 16.08 0.23
CA ALA A 91 -2.23 16.40 -1.18
C ALA A 91 -2.77 15.23 -2.03
N PRO A 92 -3.55 15.49 -3.09
CA PRO A 92 -4.12 14.41 -3.87
C PRO A 92 -3.02 13.64 -4.61
N PRO A 93 -3.15 12.30 -4.76
CA PRO A 93 -2.23 11.50 -5.55
C PRO A 93 -2.19 11.94 -7.03
N ASN A 94 -1.20 11.45 -7.76
CA ASN A 94 -1.04 11.73 -9.18
C ASN A 94 -2.21 11.14 -9.99
N ASN A 95 -2.74 11.92 -10.95
CA ASN A 95 -3.78 11.50 -11.89
C ASN A 95 -3.36 11.59 -13.37
N SER A 96 -2.06 11.79 -13.65
CA SER A 96 -1.57 11.98 -15.01
C SER A 96 -1.15 10.68 -15.69
N ASP A 97 -0.84 9.64 -14.92
CA ASP A 97 -0.36 8.37 -15.47
C ASP A 97 -1.33 7.78 -16.50
N SER A 98 -0.75 7.22 -17.55
CA SER A 98 -1.42 6.35 -18.50
C SER A 98 -1.73 4.99 -17.87
N LYS A 99 -2.62 4.24 -18.51
CA LYS A 99 -2.94 2.86 -18.10
C LYS A 99 -1.68 1.99 -18.15
N GLU A 100 -0.88 2.15 -19.19
CA GLU A 100 0.35 1.39 -19.43
C GLU A 100 1.42 1.70 -18.36
N GLU A 101 1.53 2.96 -17.93
CA GLU A 101 2.41 3.35 -16.82
C GLU A 101 1.95 2.72 -15.49
N LEU A 102 0.66 2.78 -15.16
CA LEU A 102 0.12 2.12 -13.95
C LEU A 102 0.34 0.61 -13.97
N ILE A 103 0.13 -0.06 -15.12
CA ILE A 103 0.37 -1.50 -15.28
C ILE A 103 1.86 -1.82 -15.05
N SER A 104 2.76 -1.05 -15.67
CA SER A 104 4.21 -1.21 -15.53
C SER A 104 4.66 -1.04 -14.08
N ARG A 105 4.16 0.00 -13.40
CA ARG A 105 4.45 0.26 -11.98
C ARG A 105 3.92 -0.86 -11.07
N MET A 106 2.70 -1.36 -11.31
CA MET A 106 2.16 -2.53 -10.60
C MET A 106 3.01 -3.79 -10.82
N GLU A 107 3.53 -4.00 -12.03
CA GLU A 107 4.42 -5.11 -12.34
C GLU A 107 5.74 -5.01 -11.57
N GLN A 108 6.35 -3.82 -11.50
CA GLN A 108 7.56 -3.56 -10.71
C GLN A 108 7.32 -3.81 -9.21
N LEU A 109 6.17 -3.36 -8.68
CA LEU A 109 5.78 -3.62 -7.30
C LEU A 109 5.65 -5.13 -7.04
N ILE A 110 4.94 -5.86 -7.90
CA ILE A 110 4.79 -7.33 -7.79
C ILE A 110 6.15 -8.02 -7.82
N GLN A 111 7.07 -7.59 -8.68
CA GLN A 111 8.42 -8.15 -8.74
C GLN A 111 9.18 -7.92 -7.42
N ARG A 112 9.14 -6.71 -6.83
CA ARG A 112 9.76 -6.45 -5.52
C ARG A 112 9.13 -7.30 -4.42
N VAL A 113 7.81 -7.38 -4.33
CA VAL A 113 7.12 -8.20 -3.32
C VAL A 113 7.46 -9.69 -3.46
N THR A 114 7.51 -10.19 -4.69
CA THR A 114 7.86 -11.60 -4.98
C THR A 114 9.32 -11.89 -4.64
N HIS A 115 10.23 -10.94 -4.88
CA HIS A 115 11.64 -11.08 -4.54
C HIS A 115 11.88 -11.32 -3.04
N TRP A 116 11.07 -10.69 -2.20
CA TRP A 116 11.19 -10.73 -0.75
C TRP A 116 10.35 -11.82 -0.07
N GLU A 117 9.37 -12.41 -0.76
CA GLU A 117 8.43 -13.42 -0.20
C GLU A 117 9.14 -14.55 0.55
N THR A 118 10.28 -15.05 0.03
CA THR A 118 11.03 -16.17 0.64
C THR A 118 12.20 -15.74 1.51
N LYS A 119 12.44 -14.43 1.64
CA LYS A 119 13.63 -13.87 2.29
C LYS A 119 13.30 -13.11 3.57
N VAL A 120 12.15 -12.47 3.60
CA VAL A 120 11.78 -11.54 4.68
C VAL A 120 11.81 -12.19 6.06
N ASP A 121 11.41 -13.45 6.17
CA ASP A 121 11.41 -14.21 7.44
C ASP A 121 12.82 -14.50 7.98
N ASN A 122 13.88 -14.33 7.16
CA ASN A 122 15.27 -14.53 7.58
C ASN A 122 15.94 -13.24 8.09
N ILE A 123 15.27 -12.08 7.99
CA ILE A 123 15.79 -10.82 8.52
C ILE A 123 15.64 -10.84 10.04
N ASN A 124 16.63 -10.32 10.76
CA ASN A 124 16.59 -10.24 12.23
C ASN A 124 15.30 -9.48 12.67
N PRO A 125 14.38 -10.11 13.41
CA PRO A 125 13.13 -9.45 13.84
C PRO A 125 13.35 -8.28 14.79
N ASP A 126 14.53 -8.16 15.40
CA ASP A 126 14.89 -7.04 16.26
C ASP A 126 15.47 -5.84 15.50
N ASN A 127 15.75 -5.99 14.19
CA ASN A 127 16.03 -4.86 13.32
C ASN A 127 14.70 -4.20 12.90
N LYS A 128 14.45 -2.99 13.37
CA LYS A 128 13.17 -2.29 13.17
C LYS A 128 13.36 -0.86 12.71
N VAL A 129 12.42 -0.39 11.90
CA VAL A 129 12.30 1.00 11.45
C VAL A 129 10.99 1.58 11.97
N GLU A 130 11.02 2.83 12.41
CA GLU A 130 9.87 3.51 13.01
C GLU A 130 8.86 3.96 11.95
N HIS A 131 7.60 3.55 12.11
CA HIS A 131 6.45 4.09 11.39
C HIS A 131 5.72 5.09 12.28
N GLY A 132 5.50 6.32 11.80
CA GLY A 132 4.95 7.43 12.60
C GLY A 132 3.60 7.14 13.30
N GLY A 133 2.76 6.27 12.74
CA GLY A 133 1.52 5.79 13.38
C GLY A 133 1.58 4.43 14.10
N PHE A 134 2.42 3.50 13.63
CA PHE A 134 2.39 2.10 14.08
C PHE A 134 3.47 1.81 15.11
N GLY A 135 4.45 2.71 15.31
CA GLY A 135 5.62 2.48 16.14
C GLY A 135 6.69 1.71 15.38
N TRP A 136 7.51 0.95 16.09
CA TRP A 136 8.65 0.25 15.50
C TRP A 136 8.22 -1.07 14.89
N LEU A 137 8.43 -1.20 13.58
CA LEU A 137 8.06 -2.36 12.78
C LEU A 137 9.30 -3.11 12.30
N ASN A 138 9.26 -4.44 12.38
CA ASN A 138 10.28 -5.29 11.78
C ASN A 138 10.04 -5.46 10.27
N ALA A 139 11.00 -6.11 9.60
CA ALA A 139 10.93 -6.34 8.16
C ALA A 139 9.67 -7.09 7.71
N LYS A 140 9.23 -8.11 8.47
CA LYS A 140 8.04 -8.90 8.14
C LYS A 140 6.76 -8.07 8.25
N GLU A 141 6.68 -7.24 9.28
CA GLU A 141 5.54 -6.35 9.50
C GLU A 141 5.44 -5.29 8.40
N TRP A 142 6.57 -4.66 8.03
CA TRP A 142 6.61 -3.75 6.87
C TRP A 142 6.19 -4.41 5.56
N TYR A 143 6.65 -5.64 5.32
CA TYR A 143 6.24 -6.43 4.15
C TYR A 143 4.73 -6.71 4.16
N ASP A 144 4.17 -7.10 5.30
CA ASP A 144 2.75 -7.42 5.45
C ASP A 144 1.84 -6.20 5.29
N LEU A 145 2.35 -4.99 5.61
CA LEU A 145 1.62 -3.74 5.39
C LEU A 145 1.24 -3.51 3.92
N VAL A 146 2.03 -3.99 2.96
CA VAL A 146 1.68 -3.91 1.53
C VAL A 146 0.33 -4.59 1.28
N GLY A 147 0.18 -5.80 1.79
CA GLY A 147 -1.05 -6.56 1.69
C GLY A 147 -2.24 -5.93 2.41
N MET A 148 -2.00 -5.50 3.66
CA MET A 148 -3.01 -4.83 4.48
C MET A 148 -3.51 -3.54 3.82
N HIS A 149 -2.62 -2.79 3.18
CA HIS A 149 -2.93 -1.56 2.48
C HIS A 149 -3.84 -1.81 1.26
N PHE A 150 -3.47 -2.75 0.38
CA PHE A 150 -4.32 -3.10 -0.76
C PHE A 150 -5.70 -3.61 -0.32
N ARG A 151 -5.79 -4.43 0.74
CA ARG A 151 -7.08 -4.88 1.28
C ARG A 151 -7.94 -3.73 1.79
N HIS A 152 -7.34 -2.74 2.45
CA HIS A 152 -8.06 -1.57 2.94
C HIS A 152 -8.77 -0.83 1.80
N HIS A 153 -8.10 -0.68 0.66
CA HIS A 153 -8.61 0.06 -0.48
C HIS A 153 -9.57 -0.71 -1.40
N ILE A 154 -9.86 -1.99 -1.15
CA ILE A 154 -10.88 -2.72 -1.93
C ILE A 154 -12.22 -2.00 -1.90
N ARG A 155 -12.67 -1.54 -0.72
CA ARG A 155 -13.95 -0.82 -0.60
C ARG A 155 -13.93 0.53 -1.31
N GLN A 156 -12.80 1.23 -1.28
CA GLN A 156 -12.66 2.51 -1.99
C GLN A 156 -12.68 2.26 -3.51
N LYS A 157 -12.02 1.20 -3.99
CA LYS A 157 -12.07 0.79 -5.39
C LYS A 157 -13.52 0.54 -5.83
N ASP A 158 -14.26 -0.28 -5.08
CA ASP A 158 -15.68 -0.57 -5.38
C ASP A 158 -16.55 0.70 -5.41
N GLU A 159 -16.32 1.64 -4.46
CA GLU A 159 -16.99 2.94 -4.42
C GLU A 159 -16.68 3.77 -5.68
N LEU A 160 -15.42 3.86 -6.07
CA LEU A 160 -14.99 4.62 -7.25
C LEU A 160 -15.49 4.00 -8.56
N GLU A 161 -15.48 2.67 -8.66
CA GLU A 161 -16.02 1.93 -9.80
C GLU A 161 -17.53 2.18 -9.96
N SER A 162 -18.27 2.35 -8.86
CA SER A 162 -19.71 2.65 -8.92
C SER A 162 -20.05 4.00 -9.56
N TYR A 163 -19.06 4.90 -9.69
CA TYR A 163 -19.21 6.18 -10.38
C TYR A 163 -18.84 6.12 -11.87
N LEU A 164 -18.24 5.02 -12.33
CA LEU A 164 -17.85 4.86 -13.73
C LEU A 164 -19.09 4.47 -14.55
N VAL A 165 -19.28 5.18 -15.67
CA VAL A 165 -20.31 4.91 -16.67
C VAL A 165 -19.69 4.17 -17.85
#